data_AF-A0A382A092-F1
#
_entry.id   AF-A0A382A092-F1
#
_cell.length_a   1.000
_cell.length_b   1.000
_cell.length_c   1.000
_cell.angle_alpha   90.00
_cell.angle_beta   90.00
_cell.angle_gamma   90.00
#
_symmetry.space_group_name_H-M   'P 1'
#
loop_
_entity.id
_entity.type
_entity.pdbx_description
1 polymer ?
#
loop_
_entity_poly.entity_id
_entity_poly.type
_entity_poly.pdbx_seq_one_letter_code
_entity_poly.pdbx_strand_id
1 'polypeptide(L)'
;MSLVETSPSHRIALFSLNEPSDGLEFAPRLLDLGWKIVATQNVALRFAESGIQTEEVSRFLGIQESYPFPPTLHPKIELALTTITTTAIDLVFDTTYPLSKGNDVGGHTLLALAAKGNRIVVSNQEDMDSVVKQLLQNENEIKSELRQRLIVQAYEKISNHYQTLSHKNDPNQATPAYELMEGENPYQAPAHLLTFEDSDDLCLGKFKQLSGIKPCFTNMADLDSLVKLMCVLVETFLKNDSKAPYITIAAKHGNPCG
;
A
#
# COMPACT_ATOMS: atom_id res chain seq x y z
N MET A 1 -3.31 51.32 -15.22
CA MET A 1 -4.32 50.25 -15.09
C MET A 1 -3.91 49.44 -13.87
N SER A 2 -4.71 49.50 -12.82
CA SER A 2 -4.42 48.94 -11.50
C SER A 2 -4.10 47.44 -11.61
N LEU A 3 -2.93 47.04 -11.11
CA LEU A 3 -2.62 45.63 -10.86
C LEU A 3 -3.59 45.16 -9.79
N VAL A 4 -4.57 44.37 -10.19
CA VAL A 4 -5.51 43.73 -9.27
C VAL A 4 -4.68 42.87 -8.32
N GLU A 5 -4.63 43.28 -7.05
CA GLU A 5 -4.18 42.46 -5.94
C GLU A 5 -4.98 41.17 -5.98
N THR A 6 -4.38 40.09 -6.48
CA THR A 6 -4.92 38.75 -6.29
C THR A 6 -4.79 38.45 -4.81
N SER A 7 -5.91 38.49 -4.08
CA SER A 7 -6.04 37.96 -2.72
C SER A 7 -5.26 36.64 -2.60
N PRO A 8 -4.62 36.32 -1.47
CA PRO A 8 -3.94 35.04 -1.33
C PRO A 8 -4.96 33.92 -1.58
N SER A 9 -4.75 33.15 -2.65
CA SER A 9 -5.55 31.96 -2.89
C SER A 9 -5.30 31.03 -1.71
N HIS A 10 -6.32 30.84 -0.87
CA HIS A 10 -6.18 29.96 0.29
C HIS A 10 -5.80 28.58 -0.22
N ARG A 11 -4.78 27.96 0.39
CA ARG A 11 -4.42 26.59 0.05
C ARG A 11 -5.57 25.66 0.40
N ILE A 12 -5.84 24.67 -0.44
CA ILE A 12 -7.01 23.80 -0.28
C ILE A 12 -6.56 22.40 0.13
N ALA A 13 -7.14 21.88 1.21
CA ALA A 13 -6.97 20.51 1.64
C ALA A 13 -8.29 19.73 1.45
N LEU A 14 -8.22 18.60 0.74
CA LEU A 14 -9.33 17.68 0.54
C LEU A 14 -9.24 16.51 1.54
N PHE A 15 -10.31 16.29 2.30
CA PHE A 15 -10.45 15.19 3.25
C PHE A 15 -11.47 14.16 2.75
N SER A 16 -11.02 12.91 2.58
CA SER A 16 -11.84 11.79 2.12
C SER A 16 -11.49 10.54 2.93
N LEU A 17 -12.14 10.39 4.09
CA LEU A 17 -11.69 9.45 5.12
C LEU A 17 -12.68 8.30 5.31
N ASN A 18 -12.17 7.07 5.46
CA ASN A 18 -12.97 5.92 5.86
C ASN A 18 -13.56 6.12 7.27
N GLU A 19 -12.76 6.62 8.22
CA GLU A 19 -13.24 7.00 9.54
C GLU A 19 -13.20 8.54 9.67
N PRO A 20 -14.35 9.23 9.62
CA PRO A 20 -14.42 10.70 9.69
C PRO A 20 -13.74 11.33 10.91
N SER A 21 -13.66 10.60 12.03
CA SER A 21 -12.99 11.05 13.26
C SER A 21 -11.50 11.29 13.07
N ASP A 22 -10.85 10.59 12.14
CA ASP A 22 -9.41 10.65 11.91
C ASP A 22 -8.94 12.03 11.45
N GLY A 23 -9.85 12.86 10.93
CA GLY A 23 -9.56 14.21 10.49
C GLY A 23 -9.70 15.28 11.58
N LEU A 24 -10.32 14.96 12.73
CA LEU A 24 -10.69 15.94 13.76
C LEU A 24 -9.47 16.59 14.42
N GLU A 25 -8.34 15.89 14.51
CA GLU A 25 -7.11 16.45 15.05
C GLU A 25 -6.42 17.41 14.05
N PHE A 26 -6.49 17.10 12.76
CA PHE A 26 -5.66 17.77 11.74
C PHE A 26 -6.34 18.98 11.09
N ALA A 27 -7.66 18.90 10.87
CA ALA A 27 -8.41 19.96 10.19
C ALA A 27 -8.32 21.33 10.92
N PRO A 28 -8.46 21.42 12.25
CA PRO A 28 -8.31 22.70 12.96
C PRO A 28 -6.92 23.32 12.78
N ARG A 29 -5.86 22.50 12.85
CA ARG A 29 -4.47 22.95 12.69
C ARG A 29 -4.20 23.52 11.29
N LEU A 30 -4.83 22.94 10.27
CA LEU A 30 -4.78 23.48 8.90
C LEU A 30 -5.58 24.78 8.76
N LEU A 31 -6.75 24.87 9.40
CA LEU A 31 -7.54 26.12 9.44
C LEU A 31 -6.76 27.26 10.10
N ASP A 32 -6.05 27.00 11.21
CA ASP A 32 -5.18 27.96 11.89
C ASP A 32 -4.04 28.46 10.99
N LEU A 33 -3.59 27.63 10.05
CA LEU A 33 -2.61 27.96 9.01
C LEU A 33 -3.23 28.67 7.78
N GLY A 34 -4.53 28.98 7.82
CA GLY A 34 -5.25 29.67 6.74
C GLY A 34 -5.64 28.77 5.56
N TRP A 35 -5.63 27.45 5.74
CA TRP A 35 -6.10 26.52 4.69
C TRP A 35 -7.62 26.50 4.63
N LYS A 36 -8.14 26.28 3.43
CA LYS A 36 -9.53 25.92 3.20
C LYS A 36 -9.68 24.41 3.24
N ILE A 37 -10.66 23.93 4.00
CA ILE A 37 -10.99 22.50 4.08
C ILE A 37 -12.15 22.18 3.14
N VAL A 38 -11.95 21.21 2.26
CA VAL A 38 -12.99 20.56 1.46
C VAL A 38 -13.09 19.11 1.92
N ALA A 39 -14.29 18.57 2.06
CA ALA A 39 -14.46 17.20 2.57
C ALA A 39 -15.61 16.45 1.90
N THR A 40 -15.53 15.12 1.86
CA THR A 40 -16.67 14.27 1.48
C THR A 40 -17.79 14.38 2.50
N GLN A 41 -19.03 14.10 2.09
CA GLN A 41 -20.24 14.38 2.88
C GLN A 41 -20.16 13.88 4.34
N ASN A 42 -19.77 12.63 4.58
CA ASN A 42 -19.72 12.06 5.94
C ASN A 42 -18.65 12.75 6.81
N VAL A 43 -17.51 13.11 6.21
CA VAL A 43 -16.45 13.86 6.91
C VAL A 43 -16.93 15.28 7.20
N ALA A 44 -17.58 15.93 6.23
CA ALA A 44 -18.11 17.28 6.39
C ALA A 44 -19.17 17.36 7.52
N LEU A 45 -20.06 16.37 7.60
CA LEU A 45 -21.05 16.25 8.68
C LEU A 45 -20.36 16.09 10.04
N ARG A 46 -19.38 15.20 10.15
CA ARG A 46 -18.64 14.96 11.40
C ARG A 46 -17.86 16.20 11.86
N PHE A 47 -17.29 16.94 10.92
CA PHE A 47 -16.59 18.19 11.20
C PHE A 47 -17.56 19.26 11.70
N ALA A 48 -18.74 19.38 11.09
CA ALA A 48 -19.77 20.31 11.54
C ALA A 48 -20.26 20.01 12.97
N GLU A 49 -20.44 18.74 13.34
CA GLU A 49 -20.76 18.34 14.72
C GLU A 49 -19.71 18.77 15.74
N SER A 50 -18.45 18.89 15.30
CA SER A 50 -17.30 19.28 16.12
C SER A 50 -16.97 20.77 15.99
N GLY A 51 -17.79 21.56 15.30
CA GLY A 51 -17.58 23.00 15.08
C GLY A 51 -16.45 23.34 14.12
N ILE A 52 -15.97 22.39 13.30
CA ILE A 52 -14.89 22.58 12.34
C ILE A 52 -15.46 23.11 11.02
N GLN A 53 -14.95 24.25 10.56
CA GLN A 53 -15.36 24.83 9.29
C GLN A 53 -14.87 23.99 8.11
N THR A 54 -15.79 23.61 7.22
CA THR A 54 -15.51 22.81 6.03
C THR A 54 -16.50 23.12 4.91
N GLU A 55 -16.05 23.01 3.67
CA GLU A 55 -16.92 22.97 2.50
C GLU A 55 -17.12 21.50 2.07
N GLU A 56 -18.35 21.11 1.77
CA GLU A 56 -18.63 19.78 1.25
C GLU A 56 -18.24 19.69 -0.25
N VAL A 57 -17.74 18.53 -0.68
CA VAL A 57 -17.16 18.35 -2.02
C VAL A 57 -18.13 18.62 -3.17
N SER A 58 -19.41 18.26 -3.06
CA SER A 58 -20.44 18.55 -4.06
C SER A 58 -20.65 20.05 -4.21
N ARG A 59 -20.65 20.81 -3.10
CA ARG A 59 -20.67 22.29 -3.14
C ARG A 59 -19.43 22.86 -3.81
N PHE A 60 -18.24 22.35 -3.47
CA PHE A 60 -16.98 22.74 -4.13
C PHE A 60 -17.03 22.50 -5.65
N LEU A 61 -17.68 21.42 -6.08
CA LEU A 61 -17.84 21.07 -7.49
C LEU A 61 -19.00 21.78 -8.19
N GLY A 62 -19.89 22.43 -7.42
CA GLY A 62 -21.13 23.02 -7.93
C GLY A 62 -22.15 21.98 -8.42
N ILE A 63 -22.14 20.79 -7.81
CA ILE A 63 -23.08 19.69 -8.08
C ILE A 63 -24.30 19.86 -7.17
N GLN A 64 -25.51 19.77 -7.74
CA GLN A 64 -26.76 19.87 -6.98
C GLN A 64 -27.45 18.52 -6.81
N GLU A 65 -27.08 17.56 -7.66
CA GLU A 65 -27.57 16.19 -7.65
C GLU A 65 -27.05 15.43 -6.43
N SER A 66 -27.93 14.62 -5.84
CA SER A 66 -27.55 13.70 -4.78
C SER A 66 -27.12 12.37 -5.37
N TYR A 67 -25.94 11.90 -4.99
CA TYR A 67 -25.40 10.61 -5.37
C TYR A 67 -25.29 9.70 -4.12
N PRO A 68 -25.42 8.38 -4.27
CA PRO A 68 -25.20 7.45 -3.15
C PRO A 68 -23.71 7.32 -2.76
N PHE A 69 -22.81 7.96 -3.51
CA PHE A 69 -21.38 8.01 -3.28
C PHE A 69 -20.87 9.45 -3.44
N PRO A 70 -19.76 9.82 -2.79
CA PRO A 70 -19.15 11.13 -3.00
C PRO A 70 -18.79 11.35 -4.48
N PRO A 71 -19.09 12.50 -5.10
CA PRO A 71 -18.81 12.76 -6.51
C PRO A 71 -17.32 13.10 -6.76
N THR A 72 -16.40 12.29 -6.24
CA THR A 72 -14.95 12.50 -6.34
C THR A 72 -14.37 12.08 -7.69
N LEU A 73 -15.04 11.16 -8.40
CA LEU A 73 -14.73 10.79 -9.79
C LEU A 73 -15.31 11.81 -10.78
N HIS A 74 -14.87 13.06 -10.66
CA HIS A 74 -15.39 14.19 -11.42
C HIS A 74 -14.25 14.95 -12.13
N PRO A 75 -14.40 15.40 -13.39
CA PRO A 75 -13.32 16.08 -14.13
C PRO A 75 -12.75 17.32 -13.43
N LYS A 76 -13.59 18.07 -12.70
CA LYS A 76 -13.12 19.22 -11.90
C LYS A 76 -12.18 18.82 -10.76
N ILE A 77 -12.30 17.61 -10.19
CA ILE A 77 -11.37 17.09 -9.19
C ILE A 77 -10.03 16.77 -9.86
N GLU A 78 -10.03 16.09 -11.01
CA GLU A 78 -8.79 15.85 -11.77
C GLU A 78 -8.10 17.16 -12.13
N LEU A 79 -8.86 18.15 -12.62
CA LEU A 79 -8.31 19.47 -12.93
C LEU A 79 -7.69 20.12 -11.68
N ALA A 80 -8.41 20.13 -10.55
CA ALA A 80 -7.95 20.72 -9.30
C ALA A 80 -6.68 20.04 -8.73
N LEU A 81 -6.54 18.72 -8.92
CA LEU A 81 -5.40 17.96 -8.42
C LEU A 81 -4.21 17.99 -9.37
N THR A 82 -4.41 18.07 -10.69
CA THR A 82 -3.33 17.89 -11.67
C THR A 82 -2.85 19.19 -12.32
N THR A 83 -3.54 20.32 -12.10
CA THR A 83 -3.20 21.60 -12.74
C THR A 83 -3.17 22.77 -11.75
N ILE A 84 -2.42 23.84 -12.07
CA ILE A 84 -2.39 25.05 -11.25
C ILE A 84 -3.56 25.94 -11.66
N THR A 85 -4.56 26.05 -10.80
CA THR A 85 -5.75 26.88 -10.97
C THR A 85 -6.10 27.58 -9.66
N THR A 86 -7.04 28.53 -9.69
CA THR A 86 -7.56 29.16 -8.47
C THR A 86 -8.31 28.21 -7.54
N THR A 87 -8.71 27.04 -8.04
CA THR A 87 -9.37 25.97 -7.28
C THR A 87 -8.45 24.76 -7.11
N ALA A 88 -7.14 24.94 -7.26
CA ALA A 88 -6.18 23.87 -7.07
C ALA A 88 -6.28 23.31 -5.65
N ILE A 89 -6.22 21.98 -5.55
CA ILE A 89 -6.12 21.28 -4.26
C ILE A 89 -4.65 21.00 -4.01
N ASP A 90 -4.12 21.49 -2.89
CA ASP A 90 -2.72 21.43 -2.52
C ASP A 90 -2.39 20.19 -1.67
N LEU A 91 -3.37 19.73 -0.89
CA LEU A 91 -3.26 18.57 -0.02
C LEU A 91 -4.47 17.64 -0.19
N VAL A 92 -4.21 16.34 -0.26
CA VAL A 92 -5.23 15.29 -0.19
C VAL A 92 -4.91 14.39 0.99
N PHE A 93 -5.84 14.30 1.94
CA PHE A 93 -5.83 13.30 2.98
C PHE A 93 -6.95 12.30 2.72
N ASP A 94 -6.58 11.13 2.20
CA ASP A 94 -7.52 10.07 1.84
C ASP A 94 -7.18 8.75 2.53
N THR A 95 -8.11 8.24 3.34
CA THR A 95 -7.99 6.91 3.96
C THR A 95 -9.01 5.96 3.36
N THR A 96 -8.56 5.19 2.37
CA THR A 96 -9.38 4.19 1.66
C THR A 96 -10.00 3.16 2.62
N TYR A 97 -11.24 2.74 2.36
CA TYR A 97 -11.86 1.65 3.13
C TYR A 97 -11.35 0.26 2.69
N PRO A 98 -11.33 -0.74 3.60
CA PRO A 98 -10.81 -2.08 3.29
C PRO A 98 -11.74 -2.85 2.34
N LEU A 99 -11.19 -3.85 1.63
CA LEU A 99 -11.93 -4.72 0.70
C LEU A 99 -13.14 -5.46 1.33
N SER A 100 -13.15 -5.64 2.65
CA SER A 100 -14.30 -6.18 3.39
C SER A 100 -15.52 -5.26 3.39
N LYS A 101 -15.32 -3.93 3.22
CA LYS A 101 -16.39 -2.94 3.07
C LYS A 101 -16.72 -2.65 1.59
N GLY A 102 -15.82 -3.00 0.66
CA GLY A 102 -16.04 -2.91 -0.79
C GLY A 102 -14.75 -2.55 -1.56
N ASN A 103 -14.87 -2.23 -2.86
CA ASN A 103 -13.74 -1.77 -3.67
C ASN A 103 -13.72 -0.23 -3.80
N ASP A 104 -12.81 0.42 -3.08
CA ASP A 104 -12.67 1.87 -3.07
C ASP A 104 -11.94 2.41 -4.32
N VAL A 105 -12.65 2.55 -5.43
CA VAL A 105 -12.07 3.13 -6.66
C VAL A 105 -11.81 4.63 -6.50
N GLY A 106 -12.67 5.33 -5.75
CA GLY A 106 -12.61 6.78 -5.57
C GLY A 106 -11.36 7.23 -4.82
N GLY A 107 -11.11 6.67 -3.64
CA GLY A 107 -9.95 7.04 -2.82
C GLY A 107 -8.62 6.76 -3.50
N HIS A 108 -8.47 5.59 -4.14
CA HIS A 108 -7.26 5.28 -4.93
C HIS A 108 -7.07 6.24 -6.11
N THR A 109 -8.15 6.69 -6.75
CA THR A 109 -8.07 7.69 -7.82
C THR A 109 -7.62 9.05 -7.29
N LEU A 110 -8.16 9.50 -6.14
CA LEU A 110 -7.74 10.75 -5.50
C LEU A 110 -6.24 10.74 -5.15
N LEU A 111 -5.75 9.65 -4.55
CA LEU A 111 -4.33 9.48 -4.24
C LEU A 111 -3.46 9.53 -5.51
N ALA A 112 -3.86 8.84 -6.58
CA ALA A 112 -3.13 8.81 -7.84
C ALA A 112 -3.07 10.19 -8.52
N LEU A 113 -4.18 10.93 -8.53
CA LEU A 113 -4.27 12.27 -9.11
C LEU A 113 -3.46 13.30 -8.31
N ALA A 114 -3.52 13.23 -6.98
CA ALA A 114 -2.72 14.08 -6.11
C ALA A 114 -1.21 13.85 -6.34
N ALA A 115 -0.80 12.58 -6.44
CA ALA A 115 0.58 12.21 -6.76
C ALA A 115 1.01 12.71 -8.16
N LYS A 116 0.20 12.47 -9.20
CA LYS A 116 0.41 12.98 -10.57
C LYS A 116 0.60 14.51 -10.60
N GLY A 117 -0.18 15.23 -9.80
CA GLY A 117 -0.12 16.68 -9.68
C GLY A 117 0.97 17.22 -8.75
N ASN A 118 1.83 16.36 -8.21
CA ASN A 118 2.85 16.71 -7.23
C ASN A 118 2.29 17.46 -6.00
N ARG A 119 1.09 17.07 -5.55
CA ARG A 119 0.42 17.58 -4.34
C ARG A 119 0.95 16.90 -3.08
N ILE A 120 0.55 17.41 -1.92
CA ILE A 120 0.79 16.73 -0.65
C ILE A 120 -0.25 15.62 -0.53
N VAL A 121 0.14 14.38 -0.81
CA VAL A 121 -0.75 13.21 -0.76
C VAL A 121 -0.51 12.44 0.53
N VAL A 122 -1.57 12.16 1.30
CA VAL A 122 -1.44 11.51 2.60
C VAL A 122 -2.49 10.42 2.72
N SER A 123 -2.07 9.22 3.13
CA SER A 123 -2.95 8.04 3.16
C SER A 123 -3.11 7.37 4.53
N ASN A 124 -2.57 7.97 5.59
CA ASN A 124 -2.68 7.52 6.98
C ASN A 124 -2.46 8.70 7.95
N GLN A 125 -2.81 8.51 9.22
CA GLN A 125 -2.75 9.57 10.25
C GLN A 125 -1.32 9.95 10.67
N GLU A 126 -0.39 8.99 10.73
CA GLU A 126 1.00 9.23 11.15
C GLU A 126 1.73 10.18 10.19
N ASP A 127 1.52 9.96 8.89
CA ASP A 127 2.04 10.85 7.86
C ASP A 127 1.32 12.20 7.86
N MET A 128 0.02 12.24 8.19
CA MET A 128 -0.72 13.50 8.31
C MET A 128 -0.19 14.35 9.48
N ASP A 129 0.10 13.73 10.61
CA ASP A 129 0.76 14.37 11.75
C ASP A 129 2.14 14.92 11.35
N SER A 130 2.94 14.14 10.62
CA SER A 130 4.24 14.58 10.09
C SER A 130 4.12 15.78 9.15
N VAL A 131 3.12 15.78 8.27
CA VAL A 131 2.81 16.91 7.37
C VAL A 131 2.44 18.15 8.15
N VAL A 132 1.48 18.05 9.08
CA VAL A 132 1.02 19.21 9.86
C VAL A 132 2.15 19.78 10.73
N LYS A 133 2.96 18.93 11.38
CA LYS A 133 4.15 19.37 12.13
C LYS A 133 5.10 20.17 11.24
N GLN A 134 5.36 19.70 10.03
CA GLN A 134 6.27 20.37 9.11
C GLN A 134 5.69 21.71 8.61
N LEU A 135 4.39 21.77 8.29
CA LEU A 135 3.71 23.02 7.91
C LEU A 135 3.78 24.07 9.02
N LEU A 136 3.58 23.67 10.27
CA LEU A 136 3.67 24.57 11.43
C LEU A 136 5.09 25.10 11.67
N GLN A 137 6.11 24.29 11.37
CA GLN A 137 7.52 24.63 11.63
C GLN A 137 8.20 25.38 10.48
N ASN A 138 7.71 25.22 9.24
CA ASN A 138 8.37 25.73 8.04
C ASN A 138 7.50 26.71 7.27
N GLU A 139 6.92 27.72 7.93
CA GLU A 139 6.18 28.81 7.27
C GLU A 139 5.10 28.31 6.27
N ASN A 140 4.38 27.26 6.67
CA ASN A 140 3.37 26.61 5.85
C ASN A 140 3.94 25.91 4.59
N GLU A 141 5.18 25.44 4.58
CA GLU A 141 5.80 24.72 3.47
C GLU A 141 6.14 23.25 3.79
N ILE A 142 6.08 22.40 2.76
CA ILE A 142 6.51 21.00 2.82
C ILE A 142 7.78 20.82 2.00
N LYS A 143 8.81 20.23 2.63
CA LYS A 143 10.08 19.90 2.02
C LYS A 143 9.90 18.88 0.90
N SER A 144 10.73 18.98 -0.13
CA SER A 144 10.66 18.10 -1.31
C SER A 144 10.79 16.63 -0.92
N GLU A 145 11.67 16.31 0.03
CA GLU A 145 11.93 14.93 0.48
C GLU A 145 10.68 14.29 1.09
N LEU A 146 9.97 15.01 1.95
CA LEU A 146 8.73 14.51 2.55
C LEU A 146 7.64 14.33 1.48
N ARG A 147 7.49 15.31 0.58
CA ARG A 147 6.52 15.21 -0.52
C ARG A 147 6.77 14.00 -1.42
N GLN A 148 8.01 13.77 -1.83
CA GLN A 148 8.36 12.64 -2.69
C GLN A 148 8.15 11.30 -1.98
N ARG A 149 8.52 11.19 -0.70
CA ARG A 149 8.25 9.98 0.11
C ARG A 149 6.77 9.64 0.14
N LEU A 150 5.92 10.63 0.39
CA LEU A 150 4.47 10.49 0.45
C LEU A 150 3.87 10.07 -0.90
N ILE A 151 4.39 10.62 -2.01
CA ILE A 151 3.99 10.23 -3.37
C ILE A 151 4.33 8.76 -3.66
N VAL A 152 5.54 8.33 -3.32
CA VAL A 152 5.96 6.93 -3.49
C VAL A 152 5.05 6.00 -2.69
N GLN A 153 4.80 6.34 -1.43
CA GLN A 153 3.92 5.56 -0.55
C GLN A 153 2.47 5.48 -1.06
N ALA A 154 1.94 6.56 -1.65
CA ALA A 154 0.63 6.53 -2.31
C ALA A 154 0.61 5.55 -3.49
N TYR A 155 1.63 5.56 -4.34
CA TYR A 155 1.75 4.60 -5.44
C TYR A 155 1.93 3.15 -4.96
N GLU A 156 2.70 2.91 -3.91
CA GLU A 156 2.83 1.59 -3.29
C GLU A 156 1.48 1.08 -2.79
N LYS A 157 0.71 1.94 -2.08
CA LYS A 157 -0.64 1.61 -1.61
C LYS A 157 -1.57 1.25 -2.77
N ILE A 158 -1.58 2.04 -3.84
CA ILE A 158 -2.38 1.79 -5.04
C ILE A 158 -1.97 0.47 -5.70
N SER A 159 -0.67 0.25 -5.88
CA SER A 159 -0.12 -0.98 -6.46
C SER A 159 -0.56 -2.19 -5.64
N ASN A 160 -0.42 -2.16 -4.32
CA ASN A 160 -0.80 -3.23 -3.41
C ASN A 160 -2.31 -3.52 -3.43
N HIS A 161 -3.15 -2.50 -3.56
CA HIS A 161 -4.61 -2.67 -3.68
C HIS A 161 -4.99 -3.41 -4.96
N TYR A 162 -4.49 -2.94 -6.11
CA TYR A 162 -4.80 -3.58 -7.40
C TYR A 162 -4.14 -4.94 -7.55
N GLN A 163 -2.96 -5.14 -6.96
CA GLN A 163 -2.41 -6.45 -6.68
C GLN A 163 -3.49 -7.29 -5.98
N THR A 164 -3.89 -6.96 -4.75
CA THR A 164 -4.85 -7.76 -3.98
C THR A 164 -6.15 -8.09 -4.73
N LEU A 165 -6.65 -7.17 -5.56
CA LEU A 165 -7.81 -7.42 -6.44
C LEU A 165 -7.53 -8.43 -7.55
N SER A 166 -6.36 -8.35 -8.19
CA SER A 166 -5.91 -9.34 -9.17
C SER A 166 -5.56 -10.69 -8.54
N HIS A 167 -5.11 -10.68 -7.28
CA HIS A 167 -4.56 -11.81 -6.52
C HIS A 167 -5.58 -12.87 -6.12
N LYS A 168 -6.89 -12.61 -6.23
CA LYS A 168 -7.90 -13.59 -5.81
C LYS A 168 -7.88 -14.89 -6.63
N ASN A 169 -7.19 -14.94 -7.79
CA ASN A 169 -7.11 -16.13 -8.65
C ASN A 169 -5.82 -16.20 -9.52
N ASP A 170 -4.68 -15.60 -9.11
CA ASP A 170 -3.45 -15.65 -9.93
C ASP A 170 -2.50 -16.76 -9.47
N PRO A 171 -2.31 -17.85 -10.24
CA PRO A 171 -1.40 -18.95 -9.90
C PRO A 171 0.08 -18.52 -9.83
N ASN A 172 0.44 -17.37 -10.43
CA ASN A 172 1.82 -16.90 -10.53
C ASN A 172 2.28 -16.05 -9.33
N GLN A 173 1.64 -16.20 -8.17
CA GLN A 173 2.04 -15.44 -6.97
C GLN A 173 2.56 -16.27 -5.82
N ALA A 174 3.65 -15.76 -5.25
CA ALA A 174 4.32 -16.38 -4.13
C ALA A 174 3.55 -16.07 -2.84
N THR A 175 3.03 -17.10 -2.18
CA THR A 175 2.41 -17.03 -0.85
C THR A 175 3.34 -17.66 0.19
N PRO A 176 3.32 -17.22 1.46
CA PRO A 176 4.13 -17.85 2.49
C PRO A 176 3.72 -19.31 2.71
N ALA A 177 4.63 -20.24 2.43
CA ALA A 177 4.48 -21.67 2.72
C ALA A 177 4.93 -22.01 4.14
N TYR A 178 6.04 -21.41 4.58
CA TYR A 178 6.65 -21.64 5.88
C TYR A 178 7.17 -20.35 6.51
N GLU A 179 6.92 -20.20 7.81
CA GLU A 179 7.71 -19.31 8.65
C GLU A 179 9.04 -19.98 9.00
N LEU A 180 10.14 -19.28 8.81
CA LEU A 180 11.48 -19.75 9.14
C LEU A 180 11.95 -19.10 10.44
N MET A 181 12.83 -19.78 11.19
CA MET A 181 13.43 -19.19 12.40
C MET A 181 14.26 -17.94 12.06
N GLU A 182 15.09 -18.04 11.02
CA GLU A 182 15.94 -16.97 10.51
C GLU A 182 16.32 -17.22 9.04
N GLY A 183 16.96 -16.22 8.43
CA GLY A 183 17.70 -16.35 7.17
C GLY A 183 18.96 -17.22 7.31
N GLU A 184 19.99 -16.95 6.52
CA GLU A 184 21.24 -17.73 6.58
C GLU A 184 21.96 -17.56 7.93
N ASN A 185 21.82 -16.39 8.56
CA ASN A 185 22.37 -16.04 9.86
C ASN A 185 21.29 -15.58 10.85
N PRO A 186 21.48 -15.77 12.18
CA PRO A 186 20.45 -15.50 13.20
C PRO A 186 19.87 -14.08 13.23
N TYR A 187 20.62 -13.06 12.79
CA TYR A 187 20.16 -11.68 12.77
C TYR A 187 19.27 -11.34 11.57
N GLN A 188 19.13 -12.25 10.60
CA GLN A 188 18.30 -12.09 9.41
C GLN A 188 16.87 -12.59 9.68
N ALA A 189 16.20 -11.97 10.66
CA ALA A 189 14.82 -12.29 11.03
C ALA A 189 13.94 -11.03 10.90
N PRO A 190 12.67 -11.17 10.45
CA PRO A 190 11.97 -12.41 10.12
C PRO A 190 12.34 -12.98 8.74
N ALA A 191 12.05 -14.27 8.52
CA ALA A 191 12.27 -14.97 7.25
C ALA A 191 11.11 -15.93 6.92
N HIS A 192 10.81 -16.09 5.63
CA HIS A 192 9.73 -16.95 5.13
C HIS A 192 10.17 -17.69 3.87
N LEU A 193 9.69 -18.93 3.69
CA LEU A 193 9.68 -19.58 2.38
C LEU A 193 8.39 -19.19 1.66
N LEU A 194 8.52 -18.66 0.44
CA LEU A 194 7.37 -18.35 -0.41
C LEU A 194 7.20 -19.43 -1.49
N THR A 195 5.96 -19.73 -1.87
CA THR A 195 5.60 -20.71 -2.89
C THR A 195 4.54 -20.19 -3.84
N PHE A 196 4.62 -20.59 -5.11
CA PHE A 196 3.60 -20.33 -6.12
C PHE A 196 2.62 -21.51 -6.21
N GLU A 197 1.51 -21.37 -6.94
CA GLU A 197 0.80 -22.56 -7.42
C GLU A 197 1.70 -23.28 -8.42
N ASP A 198 2.27 -24.40 -7.97
CA ASP A 198 3.20 -25.20 -8.76
C ASP A 198 2.57 -26.57 -9.05
N SER A 199 2.73 -27.07 -10.28
CA SER A 199 2.32 -28.42 -10.64
C SER A 199 3.31 -29.49 -10.21
N ASP A 200 4.55 -29.11 -9.87
CA ASP A 200 5.55 -30.02 -9.33
C ASP A 200 5.21 -30.42 -7.89
N ASP A 201 4.95 -31.71 -7.66
CA ASP A 201 4.64 -32.26 -6.34
C ASP A 201 5.84 -32.29 -5.40
N LEU A 202 7.06 -32.12 -5.94
CA LEU A 202 8.30 -32.04 -5.17
C LEU A 202 8.73 -30.61 -4.84
N CYS A 203 7.90 -29.61 -5.17
CA CYS A 203 8.12 -28.25 -4.72
C CYS A 203 8.10 -28.15 -3.19
N LEU A 204 9.09 -27.46 -2.62
CA LEU A 204 9.28 -27.37 -1.17
C LEU A 204 8.05 -26.86 -0.42
N GLY A 205 7.28 -25.96 -1.04
CA GLY A 205 6.05 -25.41 -0.46
C GLY A 205 4.94 -26.44 -0.26
N LYS A 206 4.97 -27.57 -0.98
CA LYS A 206 3.97 -28.65 -0.88
C LYS A 206 4.32 -29.71 0.16
N PHE A 207 5.56 -29.75 0.64
CA PHE A 207 5.94 -30.69 1.69
C PHE A 207 5.18 -30.35 2.97
N LYS A 208 4.92 -31.37 3.80
CA LYS A 208 4.27 -31.21 5.09
C LYS A 208 5.31 -31.38 6.19
N GLN A 209 5.53 -30.32 6.97
CA GLN A 209 6.32 -30.42 8.19
C GLN A 209 5.59 -31.28 9.23
N LEU A 210 6.22 -32.38 9.65
CA LEU A 210 5.69 -33.28 10.67
C LEU A 210 6.21 -32.94 12.08
N SER A 211 7.36 -32.28 12.18
CA SER A 211 7.94 -31.80 13.44
C SER A 211 7.31 -30.48 13.88
N GLY A 212 7.25 -30.19 15.19
CA GLY A 212 6.85 -28.87 15.69
C GLY A 212 7.95 -27.80 15.62
N ILE A 213 9.18 -28.18 15.27
CA ILE A 213 10.34 -27.28 15.22
C ILE A 213 10.35 -26.53 13.89
N LYS A 214 10.29 -25.20 13.93
CA LYS A 214 10.43 -24.36 12.75
C LYS A 214 11.80 -24.58 12.09
N PRO A 215 11.87 -24.80 10.77
CA PRO A 215 13.14 -24.88 10.06
C PRO A 215 13.79 -23.49 9.92
N CYS A 216 15.11 -23.44 9.76
CA CYS A 216 15.80 -22.23 9.33
C CYS A 216 16.01 -22.22 7.80
N PHE A 217 16.46 -21.09 7.25
CA PHE A 217 16.76 -20.97 5.81
C PHE A 217 17.70 -22.06 5.30
N THR A 218 18.76 -22.38 6.05
CA THR A 218 19.74 -23.40 5.61
C THR A 218 19.14 -24.80 5.57
N ASN A 219 18.17 -25.12 6.43
CA ASN A 219 17.43 -26.39 6.32
C ASN A 219 16.64 -26.49 5.01
N MET A 220 15.98 -25.40 4.61
CA MET A 220 15.22 -25.37 3.35
C MET A 220 16.13 -25.43 2.13
N ALA A 221 17.27 -24.73 2.15
CA ALA A 221 18.27 -24.78 1.08
C ALA A 221 18.91 -26.18 0.93
N ASP A 222 19.20 -26.85 2.05
CA ASP A 222 19.69 -28.23 2.06
C ASP A 222 18.62 -29.18 1.50
N LEU A 223 17.37 -29.02 1.90
CA LEU A 223 16.25 -29.85 1.42
C LEU A 223 16.03 -29.70 -0.08
N ASP A 224 16.07 -28.47 -0.62
CA ASP A 224 15.96 -28.21 -2.07
C ASP A 224 17.05 -28.96 -2.86
N SER A 225 18.29 -28.87 -2.39
CA SER A 225 19.44 -29.52 -3.00
C SER A 225 19.31 -31.05 -2.95
N LEU A 226 18.85 -31.59 -1.81
CA LEU A 226 18.66 -33.02 -1.58
C LEU A 226 17.55 -33.60 -2.47
N VAL A 227 16.41 -32.92 -2.60
CA VAL A 227 15.31 -33.35 -3.46
C VAL A 227 15.78 -33.41 -4.91
N LYS A 228 16.47 -32.37 -5.39
CA LYS A 228 17.04 -32.33 -6.75
C LYS A 228 18.01 -33.48 -6.99
N LEU A 229 18.94 -33.71 -6.07
CA LEU A 229 19.92 -34.80 -6.18
C LEU A 229 19.23 -36.18 -6.18
N MET A 230 18.25 -36.39 -5.30
CA MET A 230 17.46 -37.62 -5.25
C MET A 230 16.77 -37.89 -6.60
N CYS A 231 16.11 -36.88 -7.18
CA CYS A 231 15.46 -37.02 -8.48
C CYS A 231 16.45 -37.43 -9.57
N VAL A 232 17.61 -36.76 -9.64
CA VAL A 232 18.65 -37.08 -10.63
C VAL A 232 19.20 -38.50 -10.44
N LEU A 233 19.42 -38.94 -9.20
CA LEU A 233 19.91 -40.30 -8.93
C LEU A 233 18.89 -41.36 -9.36
N VAL A 234 17.62 -41.18 -8.97
CA VAL A 234 16.53 -42.10 -9.33
C VAL A 234 16.41 -42.20 -10.84
N GLU A 235 16.33 -41.07 -11.55
CA GLU A 235 16.26 -41.05 -13.02
C GLU A 235 17.47 -41.71 -13.68
N THR A 236 18.67 -41.51 -13.14
CA THR A 236 19.89 -42.14 -13.65
C THR A 236 19.84 -43.66 -13.54
N PHE A 237 19.44 -44.20 -12.39
CA PHE A 237 19.30 -45.64 -12.20
C PHE A 237 18.16 -46.23 -13.03
N LEU A 238 17.01 -45.55 -13.12
CA LEU A 238 15.91 -46.00 -13.98
C LEU A 238 16.33 -46.08 -15.44
N LYS A 239 17.11 -45.12 -15.93
CA LYS A 239 17.60 -45.09 -17.31
C LYS A 239 18.63 -46.20 -17.62
N ASN A 240 19.53 -46.49 -16.68
CA ASN A 240 20.64 -47.43 -16.92
C ASN A 240 20.32 -48.87 -16.51
N ASP A 241 19.61 -49.06 -15.40
CA ASP A 241 19.40 -50.35 -14.75
C ASP A 241 17.92 -50.79 -14.73
N SER A 242 17.02 -49.99 -15.32
CA SER A 242 15.55 -50.21 -15.35
C SER A 242 14.90 -50.31 -13.97
N LYS A 243 15.62 -49.95 -12.89
CA LYS A 243 15.12 -49.86 -11.50
C LYS A 243 16.03 -48.98 -10.67
N ALA A 244 15.47 -48.25 -9.71
CA ALA A 244 16.24 -47.54 -8.69
C ALA A 244 16.47 -48.44 -7.45
N PRO A 245 17.69 -48.48 -6.87
CA PRO A 245 17.92 -49.12 -5.58
C PRO A 245 17.30 -48.29 -4.44
N TYR A 246 17.36 -48.78 -3.20
CA TYR A 246 17.11 -47.94 -2.04
C TYR A 246 18.22 -46.89 -1.93
N ILE A 247 17.83 -45.61 -1.92
CA ILE A 247 18.76 -44.47 -1.88
C ILE A 247 18.59 -43.76 -0.54
N THR A 248 19.71 -43.43 0.09
CA THR A 248 19.79 -42.53 1.24
C THR A 248 20.85 -41.50 0.93
N ILE A 249 20.60 -40.25 1.27
CA ILE A 249 21.54 -39.14 1.07
C ILE A 249 21.71 -38.45 2.41
N ALA A 250 22.94 -38.38 2.90
CA ALA A 250 23.33 -37.52 4.00
C ALA A 250 24.02 -36.28 3.40
N ALA A 251 23.56 -35.08 3.75
CA ALA A 251 24.14 -33.84 3.25
C ALA A 251 24.38 -32.81 4.35
N LYS A 252 25.20 -31.82 4.02
CA LYS A 252 25.46 -30.65 4.85
C LYS A 252 25.77 -29.46 3.95
N HIS A 253 25.11 -28.31 4.17
CA HIS A 253 25.34 -27.09 3.39
C HIS A 253 25.16 -27.32 1.87
N GLY A 254 24.08 -27.99 1.50
CA GLY A 254 23.70 -28.31 0.12
C GLY A 254 24.54 -29.40 -0.56
N ASN A 255 25.54 -29.97 0.12
CA ASN A 255 26.47 -30.92 -0.46
C ASN A 255 26.31 -32.33 0.15
N PRO A 256 26.28 -33.41 -0.67
CA PRO A 256 26.22 -34.77 -0.16
C PRO A 256 27.53 -35.14 0.52
N CYS A 257 27.42 -35.59 1.77
CA CYS A 257 28.48 -36.21 2.55
C CYS A 257 28.62 -37.70 2.23
N GLY A 258 27.52 -38.38 1.87
CA GLY A 258 27.46 -39.81 1.55
C GLY A 258 26.06 -40.34 1.33
#